data_AF-A0A6C0HC41-F1
#
_entry.id   AF-A0A6C0HC41-F1
#
_cell.length_a   1.000
_cell.length_b   1.000
_cell.length_c   1.000
_cell.angle_alpha   90.00
_cell.angle_beta   90.00
_cell.angle_gamma   90.00
#
_symmetry.space_group_name_H-M   'P 1'
#
loop_
_entity.id
_entity.type
_entity.pdbx_description
1 polymer ?
#
loop_
_entity_poly.entity_id
_entity_poly.type
_entity_poly.pdbx_seq_one_letter_code
_entity_poly.pdbx_strand_id
1 'polypeptide(L)'
;MSSSNKSNVVQAIPLIEASVISNPEKVGRTIVGGLSLHKPSIFKLGFLITYAIVVCYFLVNDPGKFVSKYPSIFNFIALLSGVFLFYNAAKSNADFIDFRFSTFKIFIILLCVFVLSISFYRYNPGGYIMEYLSTPIYGLIVASFVFFTLYFLLTIYFSYSSKNQIVKPDTETYLKYMSDINKLFTVMKYSSISVVTGFFIIILAMFGAQITANISSNNYGKAFLNIIIIIVIAAIVFRALTYSNFYQNSPLTQLIVNFIFYIPCLLVAFIDNFVKLSGLDSKSAKDSGLFKPTPTDYILLVIAILLNVGYFAYPYAADKFSKQGGVMLIDNPIYTNSENILASYQSLNKFDIYDLNYDASFNTDFNYTYAISFWVYIDAASPSMSSAYNTYTSLLNYGGKPNVLYKGADNTLMITMDSTSAPKTKYTPKTPPFEVDDNGNRIIYVKKDILLQKWNNIIINYNGGTLDIFYNGELVKSSIEVLSWMSYDTLSVGTKNGIHGGICNLIYFNKSLNIQQINNLYNSVKDNTPPVYKSSEETIKHIAEDVPSTMNNPVSSIRNYTNTLGDKFKNK
;
A
#
# COMPACT_ATOMS: atom_id res chain seq x y z
N MET A 1 5.48 -99.89 12.30
CA MET A 1 4.28 -99.06 12.45
C MET A 1 3.91 -98.47 11.10
N SER A 2 2.68 -98.72 10.70
CA SER A 2 1.88 -98.26 9.54
C SER A 2 2.48 -97.38 8.44
N SER A 3 2.31 -97.90 7.23
CA SER A 3 2.03 -97.23 5.96
C SER A 3 0.97 -96.11 6.01
N SER A 4 1.08 -95.09 5.16
CA SER A 4 0.24 -94.89 3.95
C SER A 4 0.04 -93.42 3.54
N ASN A 5 0.41 -93.12 2.29
CA ASN A 5 -0.32 -92.37 1.25
C ASN A 5 -1.02 -91.01 1.49
N LYS A 6 -0.67 -90.09 0.57
CA LYS A 6 -1.53 -89.17 -0.24
C LYS A 6 -2.39 -88.12 0.49
N SER A 7 -2.22 -86.84 0.15
CA SER A 7 -2.87 -86.20 -1.02
C SER A 7 -2.57 -84.69 -1.11
N ASN A 8 -2.19 -84.24 -2.31
CA ASN A 8 -2.19 -82.85 -2.74
C ASN A 8 -3.62 -82.28 -2.76
N VAL A 9 -3.82 -81.06 -2.28
CA VAL A 9 -5.04 -80.28 -2.54
C VAL A 9 -4.67 -79.10 -3.44
N VAL A 10 -4.91 -79.29 -4.73
CA VAL A 10 -5.07 -78.25 -5.75
C VAL A 10 -6.51 -77.75 -5.64
N GLN A 11 -6.72 -76.46 -5.41
CA GLN A 11 -8.06 -75.87 -5.44
C GLN A 11 -8.45 -75.54 -6.89
N ALA A 12 -9.59 -76.10 -7.28
CA ALA A 12 -10.12 -76.13 -8.63
C ALA A 12 -10.80 -74.81 -9.06
N ILE A 13 -10.59 -74.48 -10.33
CA ILE A 13 -11.35 -73.54 -11.15
C ILE A 13 -12.61 -74.27 -11.65
N PRO A 14 -13.83 -73.70 -11.58
CA PRO A 14 -14.95 -74.22 -12.35
C PRO A 14 -15.08 -73.48 -13.68
N LEU A 15 -14.94 -74.26 -14.76
CA LEU A 15 -15.49 -73.98 -16.10
C LEU A 15 -16.98 -74.33 -16.07
N ILE A 16 -17.85 -73.38 -16.43
CA ILE A 16 -19.21 -73.68 -16.93
C ILE A 16 -19.46 -72.86 -18.20
N GLU A 17 -19.39 -73.59 -19.31
CA GLU A 17 -20.24 -73.56 -20.51
C GLU A 17 -20.41 -72.26 -21.31
N ALA A 18 -19.80 -72.29 -22.50
CA ALA A 18 -20.30 -71.63 -23.68
C ALA A 18 -21.58 -72.34 -24.16
N SER A 19 -22.70 -71.63 -24.23
CA SER A 19 -23.74 -71.93 -25.22
C SER A 19 -24.57 -70.68 -25.55
N VAL A 20 -24.88 -70.56 -26.83
CA VAL A 20 -25.88 -69.67 -27.46
C VAL A 20 -25.46 -68.24 -27.78
N ILE A 21 -24.72 -68.12 -28.89
CA ILE A 21 -24.90 -67.00 -29.83
C ILE A 21 -26.27 -67.16 -30.48
N SER A 22 -27.21 -66.26 -30.21
CA SER A 22 -28.34 -66.01 -31.09
C SER A 22 -28.94 -64.61 -30.84
N ASN A 23 -28.24 -63.55 -31.26
CA ASN A 23 -28.93 -62.36 -31.78
C ASN A 23 -27.99 -61.40 -32.53
N PRO A 24 -28.07 -61.28 -33.88
CA PRO A 24 -27.24 -60.35 -34.64
C PRO A 24 -27.72 -58.89 -34.59
N GLU A 25 -28.72 -58.54 -33.76
CA GLU A 25 -29.21 -57.14 -33.65
C GLU A 25 -28.48 -56.28 -32.61
N LYS A 26 -27.60 -56.85 -31.77
CA LYS A 26 -26.88 -56.08 -30.73
C LYS A 26 -25.48 -55.59 -31.13
N VAL A 27 -25.03 -55.88 -32.35
CA VAL A 27 -23.72 -55.40 -32.86
C VAL A 27 -23.85 -54.09 -33.63
N GLY A 28 -25.07 -53.66 -34.00
CA GLY A 28 -25.34 -52.41 -34.71
C GLY A 28 -25.68 -51.18 -33.84
N ARG A 29 -25.78 -51.33 -32.51
CA ARG A 29 -26.21 -50.24 -31.59
C ARG A 29 -25.12 -49.70 -30.67
N THR A 30 -23.85 -49.84 -31.04
CA THR A 30 -22.72 -49.24 -30.29
C THR A 30 -22.04 -48.08 -31.03
N ILE A 31 -22.61 -47.60 -32.15
CA ILE A 31 -22.08 -46.47 -32.92
C ILE A 31 -22.94 -45.19 -32.81
N VAL A 32 -24.09 -45.24 -32.13
CA VAL A 32 -24.94 -44.06 -31.92
C VAL A 32 -25.36 -43.96 -30.45
N GLY A 33 -24.37 -43.83 -29.57
CA GLY A 33 -24.56 -43.49 -28.16
C GLY A 33 -24.11 -42.05 -27.95
N GLY A 34 -25.09 -41.15 -27.83
CA GLY A 34 -24.89 -39.72 -27.83
C GLY A 34 -23.93 -39.21 -26.76
N LEU A 35 -23.26 -38.12 -27.13
CA LEU A 35 -22.58 -37.14 -26.31
C LEU A 35 -23.45 -36.77 -25.08
N SER A 36 -23.37 -37.52 -23.97
CA SER A 36 -23.94 -37.07 -22.69
C SER A 36 -23.05 -35.97 -22.13
N LEU A 37 -23.12 -34.79 -22.75
CA LEU A 37 -22.54 -33.56 -22.22
C LEU A 37 -22.94 -33.43 -20.75
N HIS A 38 -21.94 -33.35 -19.87
CA HIS A 38 -22.11 -33.01 -18.46
C HIS A 38 -22.78 -31.63 -18.35
N LYS A 39 -24.11 -31.56 -18.47
CA LYS A 39 -24.91 -30.33 -18.40
C LYS A 39 -24.49 -29.41 -17.23
N PRO A 40 -24.31 -29.88 -15.97
CA PRO A 40 -24.01 -28.98 -14.85
C PRO A 40 -22.63 -28.31 -14.91
N SER A 41 -21.62 -28.90 -15.56
CA SER A 41 -20.29 -28.27 -15.67
C SER A 41 -20.24 -27.17 -16.74
N ILE A 42 -20.97 -27.37 -17.84
CA ILE A 42 -21.14 -26.40 -18.92
C ILE A 42 -21.96 -25.20 -18.45
N PHE A 43 -23.02 -25.42 -17.67
CA PHE A 43 -23.80 -24.33 -17.08
C PHE A 43 -22.94 -23.45 -16.17
N LYS A 44 -22.10 -24.03 -15.30
CA LYS A 44 -21.17 -23.27 -14.44
C LYS A 44 -20.16 -22.44 -15.24
N LEU A 45 -19.65 -23.00 -16.35
CA LEU A 45 -18.74 -22.29 -17.24
C LEU A 45 -19.46 -21.15 -17.99
N GLY A 46 -20.72 -21.36 -18.38
CA GLY A 46 -21.58 -20.34 -18.96
C GLY A 46 -21.75 -19.13 -18.03
N PHE A 47 -22.04 -19.35 -16.75
CA PHE A 47 -22.13 -18.27 -15.76
C PHE A 47 -20.83 -17.47 -15.63
N LEU A 48 -19.66 -18.13 -15.69
CA LEU A 48 -18.37 -17.44 -15.65
C LEU A 48 -18.13 -16.57 -16.89
N ILE A 49 -18.47 -17.06 -18.07
CA ILE A 49 -18.34 -16.31 -19.33
C ILE A 49 -19.28 -15.10 -19.32
N THR A 50 -20.54 -15.29 -18.93
CA THR A 50 -21.52 -14.21 -18.80
C THR A 50 -21.04 -13.16 -17.80
N TYR A 51 -20.50 -13.59 -16.66
CA TYR A 51 -19.91 -12.69 -15.68
C TYR A 51 -18.75 -11.86 -16.26
N ALA A 52 -17.81 -12.50 -16.95
CA ALA A 52 -16.68 -11.81 -17.57
C ALA A 52 -17.13 -10.76 -18.60
N ILE A 53 -18.12 -11.09 -19.43
CA ILE A 53 -18.70 -10.17 -20.42
C ILE A 53 -19.39 -9.00 -19.72
N VAL A 54 -20.21 -9.25 -18.69
CA VAL A 54 -20.93 -8.21 -17.95
C VAL A 54 -19.96 -7.24 -17.28
N VAL A 55 -18.93 -7.74 -16.59
CA VAL A 55 -17.93 -6.88 -15.94
C VAL A 55 -17.15 -6.05 -16.97
N CYS A 56 -16.75 -6.66 -18.10
CA CYS A 56 -16.10 -5.91 -19.18
C CYS A 56 -17.02 -4.84 -19.76
N TYR A 57 -18.31 -5.15 -19.97
CA TYR A 57 -19.29 -4.18 -20.45
C TYR A 57 -19.43 -2.97 -19.51
N PHE A 58 -19.51 -3.21 -18.18
CA PHE A 58 -19.55 -2.14 -17.18
C PHE A 58 -18.26 -1.31 -17.17
N LEU A 59 -17.10 -1.93 -17.32
CA LEU A 59 -15.82 -1.22 -17.40
C LEU A 59 -15.71 -0.36 -18.67
N VAL A 60 -16.20 -0.86 -19.81
CA VAL A 60 -16.06 -0.21 -21.13
C VAL A 60 -17.05 0.95 -21.31
N ASN A 61 -18.30 0.78 -20.87
CA ASN A 61 -19.41 1.68 -21.23
C ASN A 61 -19.85 2.64 -20.13
N ASP A 62 -19.13 2.75 -19.00
CA ASP A 62 -19.54 3.63 -17.88
C ASP A 62 -18.58 4.82 -17.66
N PRO A 63 -18.69 5.90 -18.46
CA PRO A 63 -17.80 7.06 -18.34
C PRO A 63 -18.11 7.96 -17.13
N GLY A 64 -19.04 7.61 -16.22
CA GLY A 64 -19.39 8.55 -15.14
C GLY A 64 -20.46 8.17 -14.10
N LYS A 65 -21.08 6.98 -14.13
CA LYS A 65 -22.28 6.73 -13.29
C LYS A 65 -22.01 5.90 -12.04
N PHE A 66 -21.57 4.65 -12.17
CA PHE A 66 -21.47 3.71 -11.05
C PHE A 66 -20.03 3.29 -10.76
N VAL A 67 -19.29 2.87 -11.79
CA VAL A 67 -17.91 2.37 -11.63
C VAL A 67 -16.97 3.48 -11.19
N SER A 68 -17.09 4.69 -11.75
CA SER A 68 -16.26 5.84 -11.38
C SER A 68 -16.73 6.54 -10.10
N LYS A 69 -18.03 6.49 -9.79
CA LYS A 69 -18.60 7.10 -8.57
C LYS A 69 -18.36 6.25 -7.33
N TYR A 70 -18.37 4.93 -7.46
CA TYR A 70 -18.17 3.99 -6.35
C TYR A 70 -17.14 2.89 -6.70
N PRO A 71 -15.89 3.26 -7.03
CA PRO A 71 -14.92 2.32 -7.56
C PRO A 71 -14.51 1.26 -6.55
N SER A 72 -14.41 1.60 -5.26
CA SER A 72 -14.13 0.64 -4.18
C SER A 72 -15.21 -0.45 -4.06
N ILE A 73 -16.49 -0.05 -4.12
CA ILE A 73 -17.63 -0.97 -3.99
C ILE A 73 -17.70 -1.88 -5.20
N PHE A 74 -17.54 -1.32 -6.41
CA PHE A 74 -17.50 -2.09 -7.65
C PHE A 74 -16.37 -3.12 -7.65
N ASN A 75 -15.14 -2.71 -7.30
CA ASN A 75 -13.98 -3.59 -7.24
C ASN A 75 -14.18 -4.73 -6.24
N PHE A 76 -14.73 -4.43 -5.06
CA PHE A 76 -15.01 -5.44 -4.04
C PHE A 76 -16.04 -6.47 -4.49
N ILE A 77 -17.16 -6.02 -5.08
CA ILE A 77 -18.21 -6.91 -5.59
C ILE A 77 -17.69 -7.77 -6.75
N ALA A 78 -16.95 -7.19 -7.70
CA ALA A 78 -16.34 -7.91 -8.79
C ALA A 78 -15.33 -8.96 -8.29
N LEU A 79 -14.51 -8.63 -7.30
CA LEU A 79 -13.55 -9.59 -6.74
C LEU A 79 -14.26 -10.76 -6.03
N LEU A 80 -15.24 -10.47 -5.17
CA LEU A 80 -15.94 -11.50 -4.39
C LEU A 80 -16.77 -12.44 -5.30
N SER A 81 -17.53 -11.87 -6.24
CA SER A 81 -18.31 -12.63 -7.22
C SER A 81 -17.42 -13.42 -8.18
N GLY A 82 -16.30 -12.82 -8.60
CA GLY A 82 -15.26 -13.48 -9.39
C GLY A 82 -14.72 -14.72 -8.67
N VAL A 83 -14.21 -14.58 -7.44
CA VAL A 83 -13.64 -15.70 -6.67
C VAL A 83 -14.64 -16.84 -6.53
N PHE A 84 -15.90 -16.54 -6.20
CA PHE A 84 -16.96 -17.54 -6.08
C PHE A 84 -17.24 -18.28 -7.40
N LEU A 85 -17.37 -17.55 -8.51
CA LEU A 85 -17.64 -18.14 -9.82
C LEU A 85 -16.44 -18.93 -10.36
N PHE A 86 -15.22 -18.44 -10.15
CA PHE A 86 -13.98 -19.15 -10.50
C PHE A 86 -13.84 -20.45 -9.70
N TYR A 87 -14.09 -20.42 -8.39
CA TYR A 87 -14.09 -21.62 -7.55
C TYR A 87 -15.12 -22.65 -8.01
N ASN A 88 -16.35 -22.20 -8.28
CA ASN A 88 -17.41 -23.07 -8.76
C ASN A 88 -17.13 -23.65 -10.16
N ALA A 89 -16.51 -22.87 -11.04
CA ALA A 89 -16.07 -23.31 -12.34
C ALA A 89 -14.88 -24.28 -12.24
N ALA A 90 -13.96 -24.09 -11.30
CA ALA A 90 -12.79 -24.97 -11.13
C ALA A 90 -13.15 -26.35 -10.55
N LYS A 91 -14.20 -26.45 -9.71
CA LYS A 91 -14.62 -27.71 -9.08
C LYS A 91 -14.98 -28.79 -10.12
N SER A 92 -14.24 -29.91 -10.10
CA SER A 92 -14.41 -31.09 -10.98
C SER A 92 -15.03 -32.26 -10.20
N ASN A 93 -15.96 -32.98 -10.85
CA ASN A 93 -16.26 -34.37 -10.55
C ASN A 93 -15.44 -35.20 -11.55
N ALA A 94 -14.86 -36.31 -11.13
CA ALA A 94 -13.82 -36.99 -11.90
C ALA A 94 -14.33 -38.31 -12.50
N ASP A 95 -14.42 -38.41 -13.84
CA ASP A 95 -14.42 -39.68 -14.58
C ASP A 95 -13.51 -39.61 -15.82
N PHE A 96 -12.90 -40.74 -16.23
CA PHE A 96 -11.75 -40.79 -17.15
C PHE A 96 -11.98 -40.24 -18.58
N ILE A 97 -13.22 -40.17 -19.08
CA ILE A 97 -13.56 -39.54 -20.37
C ILE A 97 -13.45 -37.99 -20.29
N ASP A 98 -13.38 -37.42 -19.08
CA ASP A 98 -13.33 -35.98 -18.80
C ASP A 98 -12.03 -35.28 -19.20
N PHE A 99 -10.92 -35.94 -19.52
CA PHE A 99 -9.63 -35.24 -19.58
C PHE A 99 -9.60 -34.06 -20.59
N ARG A 100 -10.15 -34.25 -21.80
CA ARG A 100 -10.23 -33.18 -22.82
C ARG A 100 -11.22 -32.08 -22.42
N PHE A 101 -12.35 -32.46 -21.84
CA PHE A 101 -13.38 -31.53 -21.39
C PHE A 101 -12.90 -30.70 -20.17
N SER A 102 -12.24 -31.35 -19.20
CA SER A 102 -11.57 -30.72 -18.07
C SER A 102 -10.47 -29.76 -18.51
N THR A 103 -9.70 -30.12 -19.54
CA THR A 103 -8.68 -29.22 -20.13
C THR A 103 -9.31 -28.01 -20.78
N PHE A 104 -10.34 -28.20 -21.61
CA PHE A 104 -11.07 -27.12 -22.28
C PHE A 104 -11.76 -26.19 -21.26
N LYS A 105 -12.29 -26.76 -20.18
CA LYS A 105 -12.87 -26.04 -19.04
C LYS A 105 -11.84 -25.17 -18.34
N ILE A 106 -10.65 -25.70 -18.03
CA ILE A 106 -9.56 -24.92 -17.43
C ILE A 106 -9.08 -23.83 -18.38
N PHE A 107 -8.97 -24.11 -19.68
CA PHE A 107 -8.60 -23.12 -20.69
C PHE A 107 -9.57 -21.93 -20.71
N ILE A 108 -10.88 -22.19 -20.74
CA ILE A 108 -11.91 -21.14 -20.74
C ILE A 108 -11.86 -20.34 -19.44
N ILE A 109 -11.70 -21.02 -18.28
CA ILE A 109 -11.53 -20.35 -16.99
C ILE A 109 -10.35 -19.37 -17.04
N LEU A 110 -9.21 -19.83 -17.56
CA LEU A 110 -8.01 -19.01 -17.65
C LEU A 110 -8.16 -17.84 -18.66
N LEU A 111 -8.85 -18.05 -19.77
CA LEU A 111 -9.16 -17.00 -20.74
C LEU A 111 -10.06 -15.91 -20.13
N CYS A 112 -11.04 -16.30 -19.32
CA CYS A 112 -11.88 -15.33 -18.58
C CYS A 112 -11.06 -14.50 -17.58
N VAL A 113 -10.13 -15.09 -16.84
CA VAL A 113 -9.23 -14.33 -15.93
C VAL A 113 -8.38 -13.35 -16.73
N PHE A 114 -7.83 -13.78 -17.87
CA PHE A 114 -6.98 -12.94 -18.70
C PHE A 114 -7.73 -11.72 -19.26
N VAL A 115 -8.92 -11.92 -19.83
CA VAL A 115 -9.76 -10.84 -20.37
C VAL A 115 -10.15 -9.86 -19.27
N LEU A 116 -10.57 -10.36 -18.10
CA LEU A 116 -10.88 -9.50 -16.96
C LEU A 116 -9.67 -8.69 -16.52
N SER A 117 -8.49 -9.32 -16.44
CA SER A 117 -7.26 -8.63 -16.04
C SER A 117 -6.91 -7.51 -17.04
N ILE A 118 -6.99 -7.72 -18.35
CA ILE A 118 -6.73 -6.63 -19.32
C ILE A 118 -7.76 -5.51 -19.19
N SER A 119 -9.04 -5.85 -19.02
CA SER A 119 -10.10 -4.85 -18.87
C SER A 119 -9.90 -3.99 -17.63
N PHE A 120 -9.60 -4.60 -16.48
CA PHE A 120 -9.32 -3.84 -15.26
C PHE A 120 -8.13 -2.90 -15.42
N TYR A 121 -7.04 -3.34 -16.06
CA TYR A 121 -5.88 -2.49 -16.36
C TYR A 121 -6.24 -1.26 -17.19
N ARG A 122 -6.95 -1.49 -18.30
CA ARG A 122 -7.22 -0.48 -19.31
C ARG A 122 -8.13 0.61 -18.75
N TYR A 123 -9.12 0.22 -17.96
CA TYR A 123 -10.14 1.13 -17.44
C TYR A 123 -9.82 1.67 -16.05
N ASN A 124 -8.96 0.99 -15.29
CA ASN A 124 -8.43 1.43 -13.99
C ASN A 124 -9.49 2.09 -13.07
N PRO A 125 -10.55 1.34 -12.68
CA PRO A 125 -11.66 1.90 -11.91
C PRO A 125 -11.18 2.48 -10.58
N GLY A 126 -11.26 3.80 -10.43
CA GLY A 126 -10.83 4.53 -9.24
C GLY A 126 -9.32 4.77 -9.11
N GLY A 127 -8.54 4.60 -10.17
CA GLY A 127 -7.11 4.90 -10.12
C GLY A 127 -6.24 3.84 -9.44
N TYR A 128 -6.85 2.90 -8.70
CA TYR A 128 -6.14 1.97 -7.81
C TYR A 128 -5.08 1.09 -8.50
N ILE A 129 -5.27 0.71 -9.77
CA ILE A 129 -4.25 -0.07 -10.45
C ILE A 129 -3.03 0.81 -10.69
N MET A 130 -3.19 2.01 -11.26
CA MET A 130 -2.02 2.87 -11.50
C MET A 130 -1.40 3.44 -10.20
N GLU A 131 -2.19 3.69 -9.16
CA GLU A 131 -1.70 4.20 -7.87
C GLU A 131 -0.96 3.14 -7.05
N TYR A 132 -1.39 1.87 -7.09
CA TYR A 132 -0.86 0.79 -6.23
C TYR A 132 -0.14 -0.32 -7.00
N LEU A 133 -0.61 -0.68 -8.20
CA LEU A 133 -0.03 -1.65 -9.11
C LEU A 133 0.54 -0.91 -10.32
N SER A 134 1.61 -0.14 -10.10
CA SER A 134 2.31 0.60 -11.16
C SER A 134 2.33 -0.18 -12.48
N THR A 135 2.13 0.52 -13.60
CA THR A 135 2.12 0.01 -14.98
C THR A 135 2.98 -1.26 -15.23
N PRO A 136 4.26 -1.31 -14.79
CA PRO A 136 5.09 -2.50 -14.89
C PRO A 136 4.59 -3.74 -14.12
N ILE A 137 4.12 -3.59 -12.88
CA ILE A 137 3.69 -4.70 -12.00
C ILE A 137 2.40 -5.34 -12.53
N TYR A 138 1.48 -4.53 -13.05
CA TYR A 138 0.25 -5.07 -13.61
C TYR A 138 0.50 -5.86 -14.91
N GLY A 139 1.30 -5.31 -15.82
CA GLY A 139 1.72 -6.00 -17.03
C GLY A 139 2.39 -7.36 -16.74
N LEU A 140 3.07 -7.45 -15.60
CA LEU A 140 3.76 -8.62 -15.11
C LEU A 140 2.82 -9.73 -14.62
N ILE A 141 1.76 -9.37 -13.90
CA ILE A 141 0.72 -10.30 -13.46
C ILE A 141 -0.01 -10.87 -14.68
N VAL A 142 -0.37 -10.01 -15.63
CA VAL A 142 -1.04 -10.41 -16.88
C VAL A 142 -0.15 -11.32 -17.71
N ALA A 143 1.12 -10.97 -17.90
CA ALA A 143 2.08 -11.77 -18.66
C ALA A 143 2.34 -13.13 -18.00
N SER A 144 2.51 -13.17 -16.67
CA SER A 144 2.69 -14.42 -15.90
C SER A 144 1.48 -15.33 -16.01
N PHE A 145 0.28 -14.74 -16.05
CA PHE A 145 -0.96 -15.49 -16.22
C PHE A 145 -1.06 -16.13 -17.61
N VAL A 146 -0.88 -15.35 -18.69
CA VAL A 146 -0.81 -15.84 -20.09
C VAL A 146 0.24 -16.94 -20.23
N PHE A 147 1.36 -16.75 -19.58
CA PHE A 147 2.47 -17.69 -19.59
C PHE A 147 2.10 -19.02 -18.89
N PHE A 148 1.42 -18.97 -17.74
CA PHE A 148 0.92 -20.17 -17.04
C PHE A 148 -0.15 -20.91 -17.85
N THR A 149 -1.03 -20.18 -18.55
CA THR A 149 -2.02 -20.80 -19.43
C THR A 149 -1.36 -21.54 -20.59
N LEU A 150 -0.38 -20.92 -21.24
CA LEU A 150 0.35 -21.50 -22.36
C LEU A 150 1.15 -22.74 -21.93
N TYR A 151 1.87 -22.64 -20.80
CA TYR A 151 2.63 -23.76 -20.24
C TYR A 151 1.73 -24.95 -19.84
N PHE A 152 0.59 -24.68 -19.21
CA PHE A 152 -0.37 -25.71 -18.82
C PHE A 152 -1.00 -26.41 -20.02
N LEU A 153 -1.39 -25.65 -21.06
CA LEU A 153 -1.91 -26.18 -22.32
C LEU A 153 -0.88 -27.09 -23.02
N LEU A 154 0.39 -26.65 -23.07
CA LEU A 154 1.48 -27.42 -23.66
C LEU A 154 1.73 -28.72 -22.87
N THR A 155 1.81 -28.65 -21.55
CA THR A 155 2.07 -29.83 -20.69
C THR A 155 0.97 -30.88 -20.83
N ILE A 156 -0.29 -30.46 -20.91
CA ILE A 156 -1.44 -31.36 -21.11
C ILE A 156 -1.45 -31.99 -22.51
N TYR A 157 -1.19 -31.21 -23.55
CA TYR A 157 -1.07 -31.71 -24.92
C TYR A 157 -0.03 -32.84 -25.01
N PHE A 158 1.08 -32.72 -24.29
CA PHE A 158 2.15 -33.72 -24.27
C PHE A 158 1.88 -34.95 -23.38
N SER A 159 1.19 -34.80 -22.25
CA SER A 159 0.79 -35.95 -21.41
C SER A 159 -0.20 -36.89 -22.10
N TYR A 160 -0.98 -36.39 -23.06
CA TYR A 160 -1.95 -37.18 -23.81
C TYR A 160 -1.28 -38.05 -24.89
N SER A 161 -0.20 -37.59 -25.52
CA SER A 161 0.48 -38.36 -26.58
C SER A 161 1.23 -39.59 -26.06
N SER A 162 1.63 -39.61 -24.79
CA SER A 162 2.40 -40.72 -24.19
C SER A 162 1.55 -41.95 -23.85
N LYS A 163 0.21 -41.84 -23.75
CA LYS A 163 -0.66 -42.94 -23.28
C LYS A 163 -1.33 -43.76 -24.38
N ASN A 164 -1.21 -43.38 -25.65
CA ASN A 164 -1.68 -44.19 -26.78
C ASN A 164 -0.58 -45.13 -27.30
N GLN A 165 -0.01 -45.94 -26.40
CA GLN A 165 0.65 -47.17 -26.80
C GLN A 165 -0.35 -48.31 -26.60
N ILE A 166 -0.90 -48.84 -27.70
CA ILE A 166 -1.26 -50.24 -27.98
C ILE A 166 -1.94 -50.21 -29.36
N VAL A 167 -1.17 -50.02 -30.43
CA VAL A 167 -1.43 -50.65 -31.74
C VAL A 167 -0.06 -50.79 -32.37
N LYS A 168 0.34 -52.03 -32.70
CA LYS A 168 1.58 -52.32 -33.45
C LYS A 168 1.28 -52.24 -34.95
N PRO A 169 1.83 -51.28 -35.69
CA PRO A 169 2.15 -51.47 -37.11
C PRO A 169 3.69 -51.49 -37.30
N ASP A 170 4.14 -51.88 -38.49
CA ASP A 170 5.52 -52.24 -38.83
C ASP A 170 6.65 -51.42 -38.16
N THR A 171 7.61 -52.17 -37.65
CA THR A 171 8.35 -51.86 -36.44
C THR A 171 9.44 -50.80 -36.61
N GLU A 172 10.04 -50.56 -37.78
CA GLU A 172 11.18 -49.64 -37.90
C GLU A 172 10.80 -48.20 -38.27
N THR A 173 9.95 -48.00 -39.28
CA THR A 173 9.55 -46.66 -39.73
C THR A 173 8.71 -45.95 -38.67
N TYR A 174 7.83 -46.69 -37.98
CA TYR A 174 7.02 -46.16 -36.88
C TYR A 174 7.88 -45.80 -35.65
N LEU A 175 8.87 -46.61 -35.30
CA LEU A 175 9.80 -46.31 -34.19
C LEU A 175 10.68 -45.11 -34.51
N LYS A 176 11.13 -44.94 -35.76
CA LYS A 176 11.88 -43.76 -36.20
C LYS A 176 11.01 -42.50 -36.15
N TYR A 177 9.77 -42.57 -36.66
CA TYR A 177 8.81 -41.47 -36.60
C TYR A 177 8.47 -41.07 -35.16
N MET A 178 8.27 -42.06 -34.27
CA MET A 178 8.04 -41.81 -32.84
C MET A 178 9.27 -41.27 -32.10
N SER A 179 10.48 -41.70 -32.47
CA SER A 179 11.73 -41.15 -31.97
C SER A 179 11.88 -39.67 -32.36
N ASP A 180 11.63 -39.33 -33.62
CA ASP A 180 11.81 -37.97 -34.12
C ASP A 180 10.73 -37.01 -33.56
N ILE A 181 9.51 -37.51 -33.38
CA ILE A 181 8.43 -36.82 -32.65
C ILE A 181 8.84 -36.59 -31.18
N ASN A 182 9.41 -37.59 -30.50
CA ASN A 182 9.89 -37.43 -29.12
C ASN A 182 11.07 -36.47 -29.00
N LYS A 183 11.98 -36.42 -29.99
CA LYS A 183 13.06 -35.42 -30.05
C LYS A 183 12.49 -34.01 -30.23
N LEU A 184 11.53 -33.83 -31.14
CA LEU A 184 10.84 -32.55 -31.34
C LEU A 184 10.12 -32.10 -30.05
N PHE A 185 9.46 -33.03 -29.35
CA PHE A 185 8.82 -32.78 -28.06
C PHE A 185 9.79 -32.46 -26.92
N THR A 186 10.96 -33.08 -26.94
CA THR A 186 12.03 -32.78 -25.98
C THR A 186 12.56 -31.37 -26.20
N VAL A 187 12.77 -30.97 -27.46
CA VAL A 187 13.15 -29.59 -27.83
C VAL A 187 12.07 -28.59 -27.41
N MET A 188 10.78 -28.90 -27.56
CA MET A 188 9.68 -28.03 -27.13
C MET A 188 9.51 -27.91 -25.59
N LYS A 189 9.88 -28.95 -24.82
CA LYS A 189 9.96 -28.87 -23.36
C LYS A 189 11.08 -27.94 -22.91
N TYR A 190 12.23 -27.98 -23.56
CA TYR A 190 13.34 -27.10 -23.23
C TYR A 190 13.11 -25.65 -23.72
N SER A 191 12.43 -25.45 -24.85
CA SER A 191 12.09 -24.10 -25.33
C SER A 191 11.01 -23.43 -24.47
N SER A 192 10.07 -24.18 -23.90
CA SER A 192 9.13 -23.62 -22.93
C SER A 192 9.85 -23.20 -21.65
N ILE A 193 10.78 -24.02 -21.12
CA ILE A 193 11.66 -23.69 -19.99
C ILE A 193 12.46 -22.39 -20.25
N SER A 194 13.08 -22.25 -21.42
CA SER A 194 13.87 -21.06 -21.74
C SER A 194 13.02 -19.79 -21.79
N VAL A 195 11.80 -19.87 -22.33
CA VAL A 195 10.83 -18.76 -22.32
C VAL A 195 10.41 -18.41 -20.88
N VAL A 196 10.16 -19.41 -20.01
CA VAL A 196 9.87 -19.17 -18.57
C VAL A 196 10.99 -18.39 -17.91
N THR A 197 12.22 -18.85 -18.11
CA THR A 197 13.39 -18.24 -17.49
C THR A 197 13.64 -16.83 -18.02
N GLY A 198 13.41 -16.59 -19.31
CA GLY A 198 13.49 -15.25 -19.90
C GLY A 198 12.48 -14.28 -19.30
N PHE A 199 11.22 -14.69 -19.14
CA PHE A 199 10.21 -13.88 -18.47
C PHE A 199 10.56 -13.64 -17.00
N PHE A 200 11.02 -14.65 -16.26
CA PHE A 200 11.45 -14.47 -14.87
C PHE A 200 12.62 -13.48 -14.72
N ILE A 201 13.58 -13.48 -15.66
CA ILE A 201 14.68 -12.52 -15.69
C ILE A 201 14.16 -11.10 -15.95
N ILE A 202 13.20 -10.93 -16.87
CA ILE A 202 12.56 -9.63 -17.13
C ILE A 202 11.83 -9.14 -15.88
N ILE A 203 11.15 -10.03 -15.15
CA ILE A 203 10.48 -9.73 -13.88
C ILE A 203 11.49 -9.21 -12.85
N LEU A 204 12.61 -9.91 -12.67
CA LEU A 204 13.68 -9.48 -11.76
C LEU A 204 14.29 -8.15 -12.18
N ALA A 205 14.49 -7.91 -13.48
CA ALA A 205 15.02 -6.66 -13.99
C ALA A 205 14.07 -5.47 -13.72
N MET A 206 12.76 -5.66 -13.90
CA MET A 206 11.74 -4.64 -13.62
C MET A 206 11.63 -4.33 -12.13
N PHE A 207 11.68 -5.35 -11.28
CA PHE A 207 11.73 -5.16 -9.82
C PHE A 207 13.02 -4.46 -9.37
N GLY A 208 14.16 -4.79 -9.98
CA GLY A 208 15.44 -4.10 -9.76
C GLY A 208 15.34 -2.61 -10.10
N ALA A 209 14.76 -2.26 -11.24
CA ALA A 209 14.52 -0.87 -11.63
C ALA A 209 13.64 -0.13 -10.61
N GLN A 210 12.60 -0.78 -10.08
CA GLN A 210 11.71 -0.18 -9.07
C GLN A 210 12.41 0.02 -7.72
N ILE A 211 13.26 -0.91 -7.30
CA ILE A 211 14.08 -0.75 -6.08
C ILE A 211 14.99 0.45 -6.24
N THR A 212 15.68 0.59 -7.38
CA THR A 212 16.54 1.74 -7.68
C THR A 212 15.76 3.05 -7.64
N ALA A 213 14.56 3.10 -8.24
CA ALA A 213 13.68 4.27 -8.21
C ALA A 213 13.18 4.64 -6.79
N ASN A 214 12.89 3.62 -5.96
CA ASN A 214 12.50 3.84 -4.57
C ASN A 214 13.67 4.33 -3.72
N ILE A 215 14.88 3.80 -3.93
CA ILE A 215 16.09 4.26 -3.26
C ILE A 215 16.42 5.70 -3.67
N SER A 216 16.31 6.04 -4.95
CA SER A 216 16.58 7.40 -5.44
C SER A 216 15.57 8.43 -4.95
N SER A 217 14.35 8.01 -4.59
CA SER A 217 13.31 8.86 -4.01
C SER A 217 13.29 8.84 -2.48
N ASN A 218 14.38 8.39 -1.82
CA ASN A 218 14.52 8.25 -0.36
C ASN A 218 13.42 7.40 0.31
N ASN A 219 12.70 6.58 -0.45
CA ASN A 219 11.62 5.70 0.03
C ASN A 219 12.18 4.34 0.47
N TYR A 220 13.12 4.34 1.41
CA TYR A 220 13.79 3.12 1.88
C TYR A 220 12.83 2.06 2.41
N GLY A 221 11.71 2.46 3.03
CA GLY A 221 10.67 1.54 3.48
C GLY A 221 10.03 0.76 2.32
N LYS A 222 9.68 1.43 1.21
CA LYS A 222 9.16 0.77 0.01
C LYS A 222 10.21 -0.11 -0.67
N ALA A 223 11.47 0.35 -0.71
CA ALA A 223 12.57 -0.43 -1.27
C ALA A 223 12.79 -1.74 -0.47
N PHE A 224 12.81 -1.65 0.85
CA PHE A 224 12.97 -2.80 1.74
C PHE A 224 11.83 -3.81 1.58
N LEU A 225 10.58 -3.32 1.55
CA LEU A 225 9.41 -4.18 1.38
C LEU A 225 9.41 -4.89 0.01
N ASN A 226 9.81 -4.20 -1.07
CA ASN A 226 10.01 -4.80 -2.39
C ASN A 226 11.08 -5.91 -2.38
N ILE A 227 12.22 -5.68 -1.71
CA ILE A 227 13.30 -6.68 -1.61
C ILE A 227 12.78 -7.95 -0.93
N ILE A 228 12.04 -7.82 0.18
CA ILE A 228 11.47 -8.97 0.89
C ILE A 228 10.49 -9.74 0.01
N ILE A 229 9.61 -9.04 -0.73
CA ILE A 229 8.67 -9.68 -1.66
C ILE A 229 9.40 -10.50 -2.72
N ILE A 230 10.45 -9.96 -3.33
CA ILE A 230 11.25 -10.68 -4.34
C ILE A 230 11.88 -11.94 -3.73
N ILE A 231 12.45 -11.84 -2.53
CA ILE A 231 13.08 -12.99 -1.87
C ILE A 231 12.07 -14.11 -1.63
N VAL A 232 10.85 -13.77 -1.18
CA VAL A 232 9.78 -14.76 -0.95
C VAL A 232 9.28 -15.38 -2.26
N ILE A 233 9.09 -14.58 -3.31
CA ILE A 233 8.71 -15.10 -4.64
C ILE A 233 9.82 -16.02 -5.17
N ALA A 234 11.08 -15.61 -5.06
CA ALA A 234 12.22 -16.42 -5.48
C ALA A 234 12.34 -17.71 -4.66
N ALA A 235 11.93 -17.72 -3.39
CA ALA A 235 11.88 -18.94 -2.56
C ALA A 235 10.81 -19.92 -3.06
N ILE A 236 9.63 -19.42 -3.44
CA ILE A 236 8.58 -20.24 -4.05
C ILE A 236 9.04 -20.81 -5.39
N VAL A 237 9.69 -20.00 -6.23
CA VAL A 237 10.25 -20.45 -7.52
C VAL A 237 11.35 -21.48 -7.30
N PHE A 238 12.26 -21.25 -6.36
CA PHE A 238 13.29 -22.22 -5.99
C PHE A 238 12.69 -23.57 -5.60
N ARG A 239 11.66 -23.57 -4.74
CA ARG A 239 10.94 -24.80 -4.36
C ARG A 239 10.34 -25.50 -5.57
N ALA A 240 9.63 -24.77 -6.43
CA ALA A 240 9.06 -25.32 -7.65
C ALA A 240 10.14 -25.95 -8.57
N LEU A 241 11.33 -25.32 -8.67
CA LEU A 241 12.46 -25.83 -9.44
C LEU A 241 13.04 -27.12 -8.83
N THR A 242 13.18 -27.22 -7.50
CA THR A 242 13.71 -28.45 -6.85
C THR A 242 12.83 -29.68 -7.05
N TYR A 243 11.53 -29.49 -7.28
CA TYR A 243 10.60 -30.57 -7.65
C TYR A 243 10.65 -30.97 -9.11
N SER A 244 11.30 -30.17 -9.97
CA SER A 244 11.38 -30.46 -11.40
C SER A 244 12.41 -31.55 -11.69
N ASN A 245 12.11 -32.39 -12.68
CA ASN A 245 13.07 -33.40 -13.19
C ASN A 245 14.36 -32.73 -13.71
N PHE A 246 14.29 -31.46 -14.14
CA PHE A 246 15.46 -30.70 -14.59
C PHE A 246 16.51 -30.54 -13.48
N TYR A 247 16.07 -30.26 -12.24
CA TYR A 247 16.95 -30.17 -11.08
C TYR A 247 17.49 -31.54 -10.65
N GLN A 248 16.67 -32.59 -10.72
CA GLN A 248 17.07 -33.92 -10.25
C GLN A 248 18.02 -34.66 -11.20
N ASN A 249 17.99 -34.36 -12.50
CA ASN A 249 18.67 -35.15 -13.53
C ASN A 249 20.17 -34.81 -13.72
N SER A 250 20.69 -33.69 -13.20
CA SER A 250 22.08 -33.28 -13.41
C SER A 250 22.70 -32.59 -12.19
N PRO A 251 23.86 -33.05 -11.69
CA PRO A 251 24.58 -32.40 -10.60
C PRO A 251 24.96 -30.94 -10.89
N LEU A 252 25.26 -30.63 -12.16
CA LEU A 252 25.63 -29.28 -12.60
C LEU A 252 24.44 -28.33 -12.49
N THR A 253 23.24 -28.81 -12.82
CA THR A 253 22.00 -28.04 -12.66
C THR A 253 21.69 -27.75 -11.19
N GLN A 254 21.93 -28.71 -10.30
CA GLN A 254 21.75 -28.51 -8.85
C GLN A 254 22.68 -27.41 -8.33
N LEU A 255 23.95 -27.43 -8.75
CA LEU A 255 24.93 -26.41 -8.38
C LEU A 255 24.50 -25.01 -8.84
N ILE A 256 24.12 -24.85 -10.12
CA ILE A 256 23.70 -23.55 -10.68
C ILE A 256 22.47 -23.02 -9.95
N VAL A 257 21.43 -23.85 -9.76
CA VAL A 257 20.19 -23.43 -9.10
C VAL A 257 20.44 -23.06 -7.64
N ASN A 258 21.22 -23.85 -6.90
CA ASN A 258 21.55 -23.54 -5.50
C ASN A 258 22.43 -22.28 -5.38
N PHE A 259 23.29 -22.00 -6.35
CA PHE A 259 24.12 -20.79 -6.38
C PHE A 259 23.28 -19.52 -6.65
N ILE A 260 22.43 -19.55 -7.69
CA ILE A 260 21.57 -18.40 -8.06
C ILE A 260 20.55 -18.10 -6.94
N PHE A 261 19.97 -19.14 -6.35
CA PHE A 261 18.92 -19.02 -5.34
C PHE A 261 19.45 -19.19 -3.91
N TYR A 262 20.71 -18.81 -3.64
CA TYR A 262 21.32 -18.98 -2.31
C TYR A 262 20.55 -18.26 -1.17
N ILE A 263 20.19 -16.99 -1.37
CA ILE A 263 19.43 -16.23 -0.36
C ILE A 263 18.02 -16.83 -0.17
N PRO A 264 17.25 -17.10 -1.24
CA PRO A 264 15.97 -17.81 -1.13
C PRO A 264 16.07 -19.19 -0.48
N CYS A 265 17.11 -19.99 -0.77
CA CYS A 265 17.24 -21.32 -0.19
C CYS A 265 17.52 -21.26 1.32
N LEU A 266 18.27 -20.25 1.78
CA LEU A 266 18.49 -20.00 3.20
C LEU A 266 17.18 -19.63 3.91
N LEU A 267 16.33 -18.82 3.28
CA LEU A 267 14.99 -18.51 3.80
C LEU A 267 14.14 -19.77 3.95
N VAL A 268 14.09 -20.62 2.92
CA VAL A 268 13.36 -21.89 2.96
C VAL A 268 13.86 -22.78 4.10
N ALA A 269 15.18 -22.96 4.21
CA ALA A 269 15.78 -23.78 5.26
C ALA A 269 15.50 -23.23 6.67
N PHE A 270 15.50 -21.90 6.82
CA PHE A 270 15.11 -21.24 8.06
C PHE A 270 13.66 -21.54 8.44
N ILE A 271 12.72 -21.40 7.50
CA ILE A 271 11.29 -21.69 7.75
C ILE A 271 11.10 -23.19 8.03
N ASP A 272 11.75 -24.09 7.29
CA ASP A 272 11.70 -25.54 7.53
C ASP A 272 12.12 -25.87 8.97
N ASN A 273 13.21 -25.27 9.46
CA ASN A 273 13.67 -25.47 10.83
C ASN A 273 12.70 -24.88 11.85
N PHE A 274 12.09 -23.72 11.56
CA PHE A 274 11.09 -23.10 12.42
C PHE A 274 9.82 -23.95 12.54
N VAL A 275 9.35 -24.54 11.43
CA VAL A 275 8.18 -25.43 11.41
C VAL A 275 8.44 -26.69 12.22
N LYS A 276 9.64 -27.29 12.06
CA LYS A 276 10.07 -28.46 12.83
C LYS A 276 10.15 -28.15 14.32
N LEU A 277 10.69 -26.98 14.70
CA LEU A 277 10.79 -26.54 16.09
C LEU A 277 9.40 -26.27 16.72
N SER A 278 8.45 -25.76 15.92
CA SER A 278 7.11 -25.41 16.38
C SER A 278 6.16 -26.61 16.49
N GLY A 279 6.62 -27.83 16.21
CA GLY A 279 5.80 -29.04 16.27
C GLY A 279 4.69 -29.11 15.20
N LEU A 280 4.74 -28.24 14.18
CA LEU A 280 3.77 -28.15 13.08
C LEU A 280 4.03 -29.18 11.96
N ASP A 281 4.92 -30.14 12.19
CA ASP A 281 5.31 -31.14 11.22
C ASP A 281 4.20 -32.18 11.05
N SER A 282 3.28 -31.88 10.13
CA SER A 282 2.26 -32.82 9.68
C SER A 282 2.96 -33.99 8.97
N LYS A 283 2.77 -35.21 9.50
CA LYS A 283 3.20 -36.46 8.85
C LYS A 283 2.55 -36.52 7.46
N SER A 284 3.26 -36.07 6.44
CA SER A 284 2.75 -36.03 5.07
C SER A 284 2.49 -37.45 4.58
N ALA A 285 1.22 -37.78 4.31
CA ALA A 285 0.77 -39.07 3.83
C ALA A 285 1.46 -39.46 2.51
N LYS A 286 1.84 -40.74 2.39
CA LYS A 286 2.47 -41.34 1.21
C LYS A 286 1.46 -41.54 0.06
N ASP A 287 1.11 -40.49 -0.67
CA ASP A 287 0.48 -40.60 -2.00
C ASP A 287 1.41 -40.23 -3.17
N SER A 288 1.33 -40.89 -4.30
CA SER A 288 2.27 -40.70 -5.43
C SER A 288 1.82 -39.62 -6.42
N GLY A 289 1.67 -38.37 -5.96
CA GLY A 289 1.31 -37.21 -6.80
C GLY A 289 2.49 -36.31 -7.16
N LEU A 290 2.49 -35.75 -8.38
CA LEU A 290 3.56 -34.95 -9.01
C LEU A 290 3.86 -33.60 -8.32
N PHE A 291 3.02 -33.15 -7.38
CA PHE A 291 3.27 -31.95 -6.57
C PHE A 291 2.67 -32.16 -5.19
N LYS A 292 3.53 -32.33 -4.17
CA LYS A 292 3.12 -32.39 -2.77
C LYS A 292 3.65 -31.19 -2.02
N PRO A 293 2.81 -30.18 -1.77
CA PRO A 293 3.21 -29.05 -0.96
C PRO A 293 3.47 -29.52 0.47
N THR A 294 4.63 -29.18 1.00
CA THR A 294 4.96 -29.33 2.42
C THR A 294 4.29 -28.21 3.24
N PRO A 295 4.18 -28.35 4.57
CA PRO A 295 3.71 -27.26 5.44
C PRO A 295 4.46 -25.94 5.21
N THR A 296 5.76 -26.00 4.92
CA THR A 296 6.62 -24.86 4.57
C THR A 296 6.14 -24.12 3.32
N ASP A 297 5.66 -24.86 2.30
CA ASP A 297 5.17 -24.25 1.06
C ASP A 297 3.87 -23.47 1.31
N TYR A 298 2.99 -23.98 2.18
CA TYR A 298 1.79 -23.25 2.60
C TYR A 298 2.13 -22.01 3.44
N ILE A 299 3.12 -22.09 4.34
CA ILE A 299 3.55 -20.95 5.14
C ILE A 299 4.19 -19.87 4.27
N LEU A 300 5.04 -20.24 3.30
CA LEU A 300 5.60 -19.31 2.31
C LEU A 300 4.50 -18.59 1.52
N LEU A 301 3.44 -19.30 1.14
CA LEU A 301 2.30 -18.73 0.43
C LEU A 301 1.51 -17.75 1.32
N VAL A 302 1.28 -18.08 2.60
CA VAL A 302 0.63 -17.16 3.55
C VAL A 302 1.50 -15.91 3.77
N ILE A 303 2.82 -16.08 3.96
CA ILE A 303 3.76 -14.96 4.09
C ILE A 303 3.72 -14.07 2.85
N ALA A 304 3.69 -14.66 1.65
CA ALA A 304 3.58 -13.90 0.40
C ALA A 304 2.28 -13.07 0.35
N ILE A 305 1.14 -13.66 0.75
CA ILE A 305 -0.14 -12.94 0.81
C ILE A 305 -0.06 -11.79 1.83
N LEU A 306 0.43 -12.05 3.03
CA LEU A 306 0.55 -11.04 4.09
C LEU A 306 1.47 -9.89 3.68
N LEU A 307 2.59 -10.17 3.01
CA LEU A 307 3.49 -9.14 2.48
C LEU A 307 2.84 -8.29 1.39
N ASN A 308 2.03 -8.89 0.53
CA ASN A 308 1.25 -8.14 -0.47
C ASN A 308 0.18 -7.28 0.21
N VAL A 309 -0.53 -7.79 1.22
CA VAL A 309 -1.47 -6.98 2.02
C VAL A 309 -0.72 -5.83 2.70
N GLY A 310 0.45 -6.09 3.27
CA GLY A 310 1.32 -5.07 3.85
C GLY A 310 1.79 -4.02 2.83
N TYR A 311 2.08 -4.43 1.60
CA TYR A 311 2.41 -3.53 0.49
C TYR A 311 1.26 -2.55 0.19
N PHE A 312 0.03 -3.05 0.11
CA PHE A 312 -1.17 -2.22 -0.10
C PHE A 312 -1.51 -1.34 1.11
N ALA A 313 -1.25 -1.83 2.33
CA ALA A 313 -1.46 -1.07 3.56
C ALA A 313 -0.37 -0.02 3.81
N TYR A 314 0.81 -0.15 3.18
CA TYR A 314 1.96 0.74 3.36
C TYR A 314 1.63 2.24 3.23
N PRO A 315 0.92 2.74 2.20
CA PRO A 315 0.64 4.17 2.09
C PRO A 315 -0.21 4.70 3.26
N TYR A 316 -1.17 3.92 3.76
CA TYR A 316 -2.00 4.30 4.90
C TYR A 316 -1.18 4.35 6.19
N ALA A 317 -0.28 3.38 6.37
CA ALA A 317 0.65 3.39 7.48
C ALA A 317 1.62 4.57 7.35
N ALA A 318 2.21 4.77 6.18
CA ALA A 318 3.19 5.80 5.89
C ALA A 318 2.63 7.21 6.13
N ASP A 319 1.41 7.52 5.69
CA ASP A 319 0.79 8.83 5.94
C ASP A 319 0.64 9.13 7.45
N LYS A 320 0.21 8.13 8.23
CA LYS A 320 0.09 8.24 9.69
C LYS A 320 1.46 8.39 10.38
N PHE A 321 2.48 7.68 9.88
CA PHE A 321 3.85 7.78 10.40
C PHE A 321 4.51 9.11 10.02
N SER A 322 4.33 9.60 8.79
CA SER A 322 4.91 10.87 8.30
C SER A 322 4.39 12.07 9.06
N LYS A 323 3.11 12.07 9.45
CA LYS A 323 2.51 13.14 10.26
C LYS A 323 2.97 13.12 11.72
N GLN A 324 3.59 12.03 12.20
CA GLN A 324 4.15 11.88 13.56
C GLN A 324 3.22 12.30 14.73
N GLY A 325 1.90 12.24 14.50
CA GLY A 325 0.86 12.65 15.44
C GLY A 325 0.51 14.16 15.43
N GLY A 326 1.06 14.94 14.51
CA GLY A 326 0.68 16.34 14.27
C GLY A 326 -0.54 16.48 13.37
N VAL A 327 -1.18 17.65 13.45
CA VAL A 327 -2.30 18.05 12.60
C VAL A 327 -1.77 18.88 11.44
N MET A 328 -2.01 18.40 10.22
CA MET A 328 -1.61 19.08 8.99
C MET A 328 -2.64 20.14 8.63
N LEU A 329 -2.19 21.39 8.53
CA LEU A 329 -3.02 22.57 8.28
C LEU A 329 -2.95 23.03 6.83
N ILE A 330 -1.75 23.00 6.25
CA ILE A 330 -1.48 23.30 4.85
C ILE A 330 -0.69 22.13 4.27
N ASP A 331 -1.21 21.53 3.19
CA ASP A 331 -0.49 20.50 2.44
C ASP A 331 0.27 21.17 1.29
N ASN A 332 -0.46 21.62 0.27
CA ASN A 332 0.09 22.28 -0.93
C ASN A 332 0.46 23.76 -0.68
N PRO A 333 1.35 24.35 -1.49
CA PRO A 333 1.77 25.73 -1.31
C PRO A 333 0.63 26.75 -1.48
N ILE A 334 0.52 27.64 -0.49
CA ILE A 334 -0.31 28.85 -0.54
C ILE A 334 0.57 30.09 -0.54
N TYR A 335 0.08 31.18 -1.12
CA TYR A 335 0.83 32.43 -1.17
C TYR A 335 0.85 33.16 0.18
N THR A 336 1.97 33.82 0.49
CA THR A 336 2.17 34.58 1.74
C THR A 336 1.72 36.05 1.65
N ASN A 337 1.32 36.52 0.46
CA ASN A 337 0.83 37.87 0.23
C ASN A 337 -0.69 38.01 0.46
N SER A 338 -1.36 36.92 0.83
CA SER A 338 -2.73 36.88 1.33
C SER A 338 -2.74 36.33 2.75
N GLU A 339 -3.64 36.85 3.57
CA GLU A 339 -3.82 36.37 4.94
C GLU A 339 -4.82 35.22 4.96
N ASN A 340 -4.43 34.10 5.60
CA ASN A 340 -5.26 32.92 5.76
C ASN A 340 -5.29 32.49 7.23
N ILE A 341 -6.47 32.43 7.83
CA ILE A 341 -6.67 31.92 9.18
C ILE A 341 -6.88 30.41 9.10
N LEU A 342 -6.01 29.63 9.76
CA LEU A 342 -5.99 28.17 9.60
C LEU A 342 -6.77 27.46 10.71
N ALA A 343 -6.50 27.82 11.97
CA ALA A 343 -7.07 27.13 13.12
C ALA A 343 -7.03 28.01 14.39
N SER A 344 -7.90 27.71 15.35
CA SER A 344 -7.89 28.30 16.69
C SER A 344 -7.17 27.39 17.67
N TYR A 345 -6.74 27.94 18.82
CA TYR A 345 -6.16 27.17 19.90
C TYR A 345 -6.99 25.93 20.27
N GLN A 346 -8.32 26.09 20.34
CA GLN A 346 -9.25 25.02 20.73
C GLN A 346 -9.24 23.86 19.74
N SER A 347 -9.24 24.14 18.42
CA SER A 347 -9.22 23.09 17.40
C SER A 347 -7.87 22.38 17.31
N LEU A 348 -6.77 23.10 17.58
CA LEU A 348 -5.42 22.54 17.59
C LEU A 348 -5.14 21.65 18.80
N ASN A 349 -5.69 22.00 19.97
CA ASN A 349 -5.47 21.28 21.23
C ASN A 349 -6.59 20.29 21.57
N LYS A 350 -7.56 20.08 20.66
CA LYS A 350 -8.67 19.11 20.79
C LYS A 350 -9.43 19.27 22.10
N PHE A 351 -9.90 20.49 22.37
CA PHE A 351 -10.89 20.69 23.42
C PHE A 351 -12.21 20.10 22.95
N ASP A 352 -12.57 18.91 23.46
CA ASP A 352 -13.85 18.30 23.17
C ASP A 352 -14.97 19.10 23.88
N ILE A 353 -15.97 19.54 23.12
CA ILE A 353 -17.16 20.24 23.63
C ILE A 353 -17.93 19.36 24.65
N TYR A 354 -17.71 18.04 24.63
CA TYR A 354 -18.32 17.08 25.55
C TYR A 354 -17.73 17.09 26.98
N ASP A 355 -16.61 17.78 27.22
CA ASP A 355 -16.08 18.01 28.57
C ASP A 355 -16.71 19.24 29.25
N LEU A 356 -17.73 19.86 28.63
CA LEU A 356 -18.63 20.81 29.27
C LEU A 356 -19.66 20.08 30.15
N ASN A 357 -19.20 19.19 31.02
CA ASN A 357 -20.03 18.79 32.15
C ASN A 357 -20.13 19.97 33.11
N TYR A 358 -21.36 20.15 33.58
CA TYR A 358 -21.94 21.24 34.36
C TYR A 358 -21.29 21.42 35.75
N ASP A 359 -19.98 21.61 35.81
CA ASP A 359 -19.28 22.16 36.96
C ASP A 359 -18.24 23.16 36.44
N ALA A 360 -18.64 24.43 36.45
CA ALA A 360 -17.89 25.54 35.88
C ALA A 360 -16.69 25.93 36.77
N SER A 361 -15.83 24.98 37.13
CA SER A 361 -14.42 25.27 37.32
C SER A 361 -13.78 25.20 35.93
N PHE A 362 -13.70 26.34 35.24
CA PHE A 362 -12.80 26.53 34.11
C PHE A 362 -11.39 26.16 34.57
N ASN A 363 -10.98 24.91 34.42
CA ASN A 363 -9.59 24.55 34.65
C ASN A 363 -8.82 25.00 33.40
N THR A 364 -8.31 26.23 33.48
CA THR A 364 -7.59 26.98 32.45
C THR A 364 -6.18 26.44 32.25
N ASP A 365 -6.01 25.13 32.15
CA ASP A 365 -4.71 24.51 31.95
C ASP A 365 -4.37 24.61 30.46
N PHE A 366 -3.79 25.75 30.08
CA PHE A 366 -3.23 25.91 28.74
C PHE A 366 -2.07 24.93 28.53
N ASN A 367 -1.94 24.43 27.30
CA ASN A 367 -0.85 23.54 26.93
C ASN A 367 0.39 24.38 26.57
N TYR A 368 1.38 24.39 27.45
CA TYR A 368 2.66 25.08 27.25
C TYR A 368 3.68 24.23 26.46
N THR A 369 3.22 23.22 25.73
CA THR A 369 4.07 22.38 24.89
C THR A 369 3.47 22.25 23.49
N TYR A 370 4.20 22.70 22.48
CA TYR A 370 3.76 22.58 21.09
C TYR A 370 4.95 22.70 20.13
N ALA A 371 4.76 22.25 18.90
CA ALA A 371 5.71 22.50 17.83
C ALA A 371 4.99 22.88 16.54
N ILE A 372 5.61 23.74 15.74
CA ILE A 372 5.12 24.18 14.44
C ILE A 372 6.23 23.91 13.43
N SER A 373 5.95 23.08 12.43
CA SER A 373 6.85 22.77 11.31
C SER A 373 6.24 23.28 10.03
N PHE A 374 7.00 24.01 9.22
CA PHE A 374 6.54 24.47 7.92
C PHE A 374 7.70 24.72 6.97
N TRP A 375 7.38 24.81 5.68
CA TRP A 375 8.32 25.20 4.64
C TRP A 375 7.91 26.54 4.06
N VAL A 376 8.89 27.43 3.90
CA VAL A 376 8.70 28.76 3.34
C VAL A 376 9.61 28.98 2.13
N TYR A 377 9.03 29.52 1.08
CA TYR A 377 9.69 29.96 -0.14
C TYR A 377 9.46 31.45 -0.28
N ILE A 378 10.51 32.23 -0.55
CA ILE A 378 10.41 33.68 -0.71
C ILE A 378 10.93 34.07 -2.09
N ASP A 379 10.15 34.87 -2.81
CA ASP A 379 10.57 35.42 -4.10
C ASP A 379 11.66 36.47 -3.91
N ALA A 380 12.67 36.43 -4.79
CA ALA A 380 13.68 37.48 -4.89
C ALA A 380 13.07 38.73 -5.57
N ALA A 381 12.20 39.44 -4.86
CA ALA A 381 11.57 40.66 -5.33
C ALA A 381 12.27 41.91 -4.76
N SER A 382 12.26 42.99 -5.53
CA SER A 382 12.82 44.29 -5.12
C SER A 382 12.06 44.87 -3.92
N PRO A 383 12.72 45.60 -3.00
CA PRO A 383 12.05 46.32 -1.91
C PRO A 383 11.01 47.35 -2.38
N SER A 384 11.06 47.76 -3.66
CA SER A 384 10.06 48.64 -4.28
C SER A 384 8.75 47.93 -4.68
N MET A 385 8.67 46.58 -4.57
CA MET A 385 7.50 45.80 -4.97
C MET A 385 6.28 46.10 -4.08
N SER A 386 6.48 46.19 -2.77
CA SER A 386 5.46 46.61 -1.82
C SER A 386 6.10 47.18 -0.54
N SER A 387 5.34 47.97 0.22
CA SER A 387 5.79 48.50 1.52
C SER A 387 6.14 47.39 2.52
N ALA A 388 5.53 46.21 2.37
CA ALA A 388 5.78 45.03 3.19
C ALA A 388 7.25 44.55 3.09
N TYR A 389 7.94 44.80 1.98
CA TYR A 389 9.35 44.42 1.86
C TYR A 389 10.30 45.32 2.66
N ASN A 390 9.88 46.54 3.01
CA ASN A 390 10.71 47.51 3.75
C ASN A 390 10.51 47.42 5.27
N THR A 391 9.58 46.60 5.73
CA THR A 391 9.22 46.44 7.15
C THR A 391 9.15 44.95 7.49
N TYR A 392 9.22 44.61 8.78
CA TYR A 392 9.04 43.22 9.21
C TYR A 392 7.57 42.81 9.02
N THR A 393 7.33 41.95 8.04
CA THR A 393 5.99 41.46 7.70
C THR A 393 5.81 40.00 8.12
N SER A 394 4.65 39.68 8.69
CA SER A 394 4.32 38.33 9.18
C SER A 394 4.15 37.33 8.03
N LEU A 395 4.86 36.22 8.13
CA LEU A 395 4.72 35.04 7.29
C LEU A 395 3.87 33.97 7.98
N LEU A 396 4.05 33.81 9.30
CA LEU A 396 3.29 32.89 10.14
C LEU A 396 3.14 33.50 11.53
N ASN A 397 1.92 33.49 12.07
CA ASN A 397 1.64 34.06 13.37
C ASN A 397 0.72 33.13 14.18
N TYR A 398 1.16 32.73 15.37
CA TYR A 398 0.33 32.01 16.34
C TYR A 398 0.03 32.88 17.56
N GLY A 399 -0.77 33.94 17.38
CA GLY A 399 -1.08 34.89 18.47
C GLY A 399 0.15 35.58 19.08
N GLY A 400 1.19 35.82 18.28
CA GLY A 400 2.48 36.34 18.74
C GLY A 400 3.38 35.27 19.37
N LYS A 401 2.96 34.01 19.40
CA LYS A 401 3.57 32.94 20.19
C LYS A 401 3.82 31.67 19.38
N PRO A 402 4.71 31.64 18.38
CA PRO A 402 5.61 32.71 17.93
C PRO A 402 5.02 33.51 16.76
N ASN A 403 5.70 34.58 16.39
CA ASN A 403 5.52 35.28 15.12
C ASN A 403 6.80 35.19 14.27
N VAL A 404 6.65 34.75 13.01
CA VAL A 404 7.74 34.61 12.04
C VAL A 404 7.61 35.72 11.02
N LEU A 405 8.57 36.64 11.06
CA LEU A 405 8.60 37.87 10.30
C LEU A 405 9.70 37.84 9.24
N TYR A 406 9.48 38.53 8.13
CA TYR A 406 10.50 38.74 7.11
C TYR A 406 10.51 40.18 6.62
N LYS A 407 11.74 40.70 6.41
CA LYS A 407 12.00 41.99 5.80
C LYS A 407 12.84 41.80 4.54
N GLY A 408 12.26 42.13 3.40
CA GLY A 408 12.87 41.95 2.09
C GLY A 408 14.05 42.88 1.79
N ALA A 409 14.02 44.11 2.32
CA ALA A 409 15.09 45.11 2.12
C ALA A 409 16.45 44.64 2.64
N ASP A 410 16.45 43.92 3.77
CA ASP A 410 17.68 43.46 4.42
C ASP A 410 17.87 41.93 4.27
N ASN A 411 17.01 41.26 3.48
CA ASN A 411 16.92 39.80 3.40
C ASN A 411 17.03 39.12 4.79
N THR A 412 16.22 39.59 5.74
CA THR A 412 16.33 39.19 7.14
C THR A 412 15.03 38.58 7.65
N LEU A 413 15.13 37.36 8.16
CA LEU A 413 14.05 36.66 8.86
C LEU A 413 14.22 36.83 10.37
N MET A 414 13.12 37.09 11.06
CA MET A 414 13.09 37.29 12.50
C MET A 414 11.98 36.45 13.12
N ILE A 415 12.26 35.83 14.26
CA ILE A 415 11.27 35.10 15.05
C ILE A 415 11.14 35.79 16.40
N THR A 416 9.93 36.21 16.73
CA THR A 416 9.62 36.90 17.97
C THR A 416 8.60 36.11 18.80
N MET A 417 8.60 36.41 20.10
CA MET A 417 7.63 35.90 21.06
C MET A 417 7.01 37.08 21.81
N ASP A 418 5.68 37.10 21.90
CA ASP A 418 4.96 38.11 22.67
C ASP A 418 5.36 38.02 24.16
N SER A 419 5.95 39.11 24.64
CA SER A 419 6.31 39.32 26.04
C SER A 419 5.49 40.44 26.67
N THR A 420 4.62 41.10 25.90
CA THR A 420 3.82 42.25 26.32
C THR A 420 2.56 41.85 27.07
N SER A 421 2.03 40.67 26.78
CA SER A 421 0.87 40.07 27.47
C SER A 421 1.16 39.67 28.93
N ALA A 422 2.41 39.74 29.38
CA ALA A 422 2.75 39.50 30.78
C ALA A 422 2.23 40.63 31.69
N PRO A 423 1.60 40.31 32.84
CA PRO A 423 1.15 41.31 33.79
C PRO A 423 2.33 42.12 34.30
N LYS A 424 2.33 43.43 33.99
CA LYS A 424 3.35 44.37 34.48
C LYS A 424 3.18 44.51 35.99
N THR A 425 4.18 44.08 36.76
CA THR A 425 4.22 44.25 38.22
C THR A 425 5.16 45.40 38.60
N LYS A 426 5.10 45.86 39.84
CA LYS A 426 6.08 46.84 40.37
C LYS A 426 7.54 46.35 40.32
N TYR A 427 7.77 45.06 40.06
CA TYR A 427 9.09 44.45 39.96
C TYR A 427 9.49 44.07 38.53
N THR A 428 8.64 44.32 37.52
CA THR A 428 9.08 44.15 36.12
C THR A 428 10.16 45.18 35.81
N PRO A 429 11.37 44.74 35.36
CA PRO A 429 12.44 45.66 34.98
C PRO A 429 11.94 46.61 33.88
N LYS A 430 12.27 47.91 33.98
CA LYS A 430 11.94 48.90 32.93
C LYS A 430 12.56 48.56 31.58
N THR A 431 13.69 47.87 31.60
CA THR A 431 14.39 47.33 30.42
C THR A 431 14.49 45.82 30.57
N PRO A 432 13.86 45.02 29.68
CA PRO A 432 13.99 43.58 29.72
C PRO A 432 15.46 43.17 29.49
N PRO A 433 15.93 42.03 30.05
CA PRO A 433 17.29 41.54 29.87
C PRO A 433 17.52 40.93 28.47
N PHE A 434 16.62 41.16 27.53
CA PHE A 434 16.62 40.59 26.20
C PHE A 434 16.25 41.65 25.16
N GLU A 435 16.70 41.45 23.93
CA GLU A 435 16.38 42.32 22.80
C GLU A 435 14.88 42.25 22.49
N VAL A 436 14.28 43.42 22.23
CA VAL A 436 12.88 43.55 21.87
C VAL A 436 12.73 44.21 20.50
N ASP A 437 11.67 43.83 19.79
CA ASP A 437 11.28 44.49 18.54
C ASP A 437 10.61 45.85 18.81
N ASP A 438 10.26 46.56 17.73
CA ASP A 438 9.58 47.86 17.81
C ASP A 438 8.22 47.81 18.55
N ASN A 439 7.63 46.61 18.67
CA ASN A 439 6.37 46.35 19.35
C ASN A 439 6.56 45.88 20.80
N GLY A 440 7.80 45.75 21.29
CA GLY A 440 8.12 45.27 22.64
C GLY A 440 8.09 43.75 22.81
N ASN A 441 8.01 42.98 21.72
CA ASN A 441 8.10 41.52 21.75
C ASN A 441 9.55 41.07 21.86
N ARG A 442 9.81 39.96 22.54
CA ARG A 442 11.16 39.40 22.66
C ARG A 442 11.63 38.86 21.31
N ILE A 443 12.79 39.31 20.85
CA ILE A 443 13.46 38.75 19.68
C ILE A 443 14.15 37.46 20.10
N ILE A 444 13.79 36.34 19.49
CA ILE A 444 14.36 35.02 19.80
C ILE A 444 15.51 34.72 18.85
N TYR A 445 15.29 34.95 17.56
CA TYR A 445 16.23 34.59 16.51
C TYR A 445 16.14 35.54 15.33
N VAL A 446 17.29 35.92 14.80
CA VAL A 446 17.44 36.74 13.60
C VAL A 446 18.38 36.02 12.64
N LYS A 447 17.91 35.76 11.43
CA LYS A 447 18.68 35.15 10.35
C LYS A 447 18.78 36.13 9.20
N LYS A 448 19.99 36.62 8.97
CA LYS A 448 20.35 37.34 7.75
C LYS A 448 20.62 36.36 6.62
N ASP A 449 20.45 36.82 5.39
CA ASP A 449 20.78 36.11 4.16
C ASP A 449 20.08 34.74 4.06
N ILE A 450 18.76 34.73 4.22
CA ILE A 450 17.99 33.51 3.96
C ILE A 450 18.05 33.14 2.47
N LEU A 451 17.89 31.85 2.18
CA LEU A 451 17.91 31.35 0.81
C LEU A 451 16.64 31.78 0.07
N LEU A 452 16.77 32.77 -0.81
CA LEU A 452 15.71 33.19 -1.71
C LEU A 452 15.56 32.20 -2.88
N GLN A 453 14.35 32.13 -3.45
CA GLN A 453 14.00 31.20 -4.53
C GLN A 453 14.30 29.72 -4.21
N LYS A 454 14.30 29.38 -2.92
CA LYS A 454 14.45 28.02 -2.42
C LYS A 454 13.50 27.80 -1.25
N TRP A 455 13.10 26.55 -1.06
CA TRP A 455 12.32 26.16 0.10
C TRP A 455 13.22 26.05 1.33
N ASN A 456 12.84 26.77 2.39
CA ASN A 456 13.50 26.78 3.69
C ASN A 456 12.57 26.11 4.70
N ASN A 457 13.08 25.14 5.45
CA ASN A 457 12.32 24.52 6.53
C ASN A 457 12.57 25.27 7.84
N ILE A 458 11.49 25.58 8.54
CA ILE A 458 11.55 26.19 9.87
C ILE A 458 10.69 25.32 10.80
N ILE A 459 11.30 24.89 11.90
CA ILE A 459 10.61 24.15 12.95
C ILE A 459 10.83 24.89 14.25
N ILE A 460 9.73 25.26 14.90
CA ILE A 460 9.73 25.95 16.19
C ILE A 460 9.15 24.98 17.21
N ASN A 461 9.93 24.66 18.24
CA ASN A 461 9.60 23.68 19.25
C ASN A 461 9.60 24.36 20.62
N TYR A 462 8.42 24.46 21.24
CA TYR A 462 8.23 25.09 22.54
C TYR A 462 7.94 24.04 23.61
N ASN A 463 8.70 24.08 24.69
CA ASN A 463 8.56 23.17 25.82
C ASN A 463 8.66 23.95 27.15
N GLY A 464 7.52 24.40 27.68
CA GLY A 464 7.39 24.86 29.06
C GLY A 464 8.30 26.03 29.46
N GLY A 465 8.74 26.86 28.51
CA GLY A 465 9.67 27.97 28.75
C GLY A 465 10.98 27.87 27.95
N THR A 466 11.26 26.73 27.32
CA THR A 466 12.34 26.58 26.35
C THR A 466 11.78 26.64 24.94
N LEU A 467 12.35 27.52 24.10
CA LEU A 467 12.00 27.66 22.69
C LEU A 467 13.21 27.31 21.83
N ASP A 468 13.10 26.20 21.12
CA ASP A 468 14.11 25.74 20.16
C ASP A 468 13.66 26.06 18.74
N ILE A 469 14.57 26.61 17.95
CA ILE A 469 14.34 26.94 16.54
C ILE A 469 15.32 26.13 15.70
N PHE A 470 14.76 25.39 14.77
CA PHE A 470 15.50 24.64 13.76
C PHE A 470 15.29 25.28 12.40
N TYR A 471 16.37 25.38 11.65
CA TYR A 471 16.37 25.89 10.28
C TYR A 471 17.06 24.86 9.40
N ASN A 472 16.35 24.36 8.38
CA ASN A 472 16.81 23.29 7.49
C ASN A 472 17.36 22.05 8.23
N GLY A 473 16.70 21.66 9.32
CA GLY A 473 17.06 20.48 10.13
C GLY A 473 18.13 20.71 11.19
N GLU A 474 18.78 21.88 11.23
CA GLU A 474 19.80 22.20 12.23
C GLU A 474 19.24 23.09 13.35
N LEU A 475 19.62 22.82 14.60
CA LEU A 475 19.28 23.67 15.75
C LEU A 475 20.09 24.98 15.65
N VAL A 476 19.42 26.08 15.33
CA VAL A 476 20.06 27.40 15.17
C VAL A 476 19.96 28.26 16.43
N LYS A 477 18.95 28.04 17.27
CA LYS A 477 18.78 28.75 18.53
C LYS A 477 18.00 27.91 19.53
N SER A 478 18.46 27.93 20.77
CA SER A 478 17.69 27.50 21.94
C SER A 478 17.64 28.67 22.90
N SER A 479 16.45 29.11 23.28
CA SER A 479 16.24 30.20 24.24
C SER A 479 15.45 29.69 25.42
N ILE A 480 16.03 29.81 26.60
CA ILE A 480 15.37 29.50 27.88
C ILE A 480 14.64 30.73 28.43
N GLU A 481 13.77 30.49 29.42
CA GLU A 481 12.98 31.51 30.13
C GLU A 481 12.10 32.33 29.17
N VAL A 482 11.61 31.70 28.10
CA VAL A 482 10.66 32.30 27.16
C VAL A 482 9.25 32.04 27.71
N LEU A 483 8.82 32.91 28.63
CA LEU A 483 7.47 32.84 29.21
C LEU A 483 6.45 33.38 28.21
N SER A 484 5.50 32.52 27.84
CA SER A 484 4.46 32.83 26.86
C SER A 484 3.11 32.79 27.55
N TRP A 485 2.39 33.91 27.61
CA TRP A 485 1.05 33.91 28.22
C TRP A 485 0.03 33.41 27.20
N MET A 486 -0.44 32.18 27.41
CA MET A 486 -1.36 31.50 26.50
C MET A 486 -2.75 32.12 26.54
N SER A 487 -3.36 32.24 25.37
CA SER A 487 -4.74 32.70 25.16
C SER A 487 -5.39 31.91 24.03
N TYR A 488 -6.69 32.09 23.81
CA TYR A 488 -7.45 31.45 22.73
C TYR A 488 -7.15 32.09 21.36
N ASP A 489 -5.88 32.07 20.96
CA ASP A 489 -5.41 32.71 19.75
C ASP A 489 -5.63 31.85 18.51
N THR A 490 -5.48 32.47 17.34
CA THR A 490 -5.53 31.81 16.04
C THR A 490 -4.13 31.68 15.44
N LEU A 491 -3.95 30.60 14.68
CA LEU A 491 -2.80 30.40 13.81
C LEU A 491 -3.16 30.91 12.41
N SER A 492 -2.44 31.93 11.95
CA SER A 492 -2.59 32.51 10.62
C SER A 492 -1.28 32.49 9.83
N VAL A 493 -1.43 32.50 8.50
CA VAL A 493 -0.32 32.52 7.54
C VAL A 493 -0.51 33.65 6.54
N GLY A 494 0.60 34.30 6.23
CA GLY A 494 0.66 35.43 5.31
C GLY A 494 0.08 36.71 5.89
N THR A 495 0.23 37.79 5.12
CA THR A 495 -0.31 39.11 5.44
C THR A 495 -0.94 39.69 4.18
N LYS A 496 -2.06 40.39 4.29
CA LYS A 496 -2.70 41.07 3.16
C LYS A 496 -1.73 42.08 2.52
N ASN A 497 -1.48 41.95 1.22
CA ASN A 497 -0.47 42.72 0.48
C ASN A 497 0.96 42.55 1.05
N GLY A 498 1.23 41.37 1.63
CA GLY A 498 2.48 41.04 2.28
C GLY A 498 3.59 40.64 1.31
N ILE A 499 4.47 39.76 1.78
CA ILE A 499 5.62 39.25 1.04
C ILE A 499 5.15 38.24 -0.01
N HIS A 500 5.66 38.35 -1.25
CA HIS A 500 5.45 37.34 -2.28
C HIS A 500 6.34 36.12 -2.01
N GLY A 501 5.72 34.96 -1.98
CA GLY A 501 6.32 33.71 -1.57
C GLY A 501 5.26 32.64 -1.41
N GLY A 502 5.67 31.47 -0.92
CA GLY A 502 4.81 30.33 -0.67
C GLY A 502 5.08 29.70 0.69
N ILE A 503 4.04 29.22 1.36
CA ILE A 503 4.15 28.35 2.54
C ILE A 503 3.42 27.03 2.26
N CYS A 504 4.06 25.91 2.58
CA CYS A 504 3.47 24.58 2.44
C CYS A 504 3.88 23.66 3.60
N ASN A 505 3.24 22.49 3.65
CA ASN A 505 3.53 21.43 4.63
C ASN A 505 3.61 21.98 6.07
N LEU A 506 2.58 22.75 6.43
CA LEU A 506 2.43 23.35 7.76
C LEU A 506 1.76 22.33 8.66
N ILE A 507 2.50 21.85 9.65
CA ILE A 507 2.05 20.85 10.63
C ILE A 507 2.18 21.43 12.03
N TYR A 508 1.09 21.38 12.78
CA TYR A 508 1.04 21.73 14.20
C TYR A 508 1.09 20.45 15.06
N PHE A 509 1.88 20.47 16.12
CA PHE A 509 1.97 19.41 17.10
C PHE A 509 1.59 19.96 18.48
N ASN A 510 0.67 19.29 19.18
CA ASN A 510 0.28 19.63 20.55
C ASN A 510 1.27 19.11 21.61
N LYS A 511 2.51 18.81 21.20
CA LYS A 511 3.59 18.28 22.02
C LYS A 511 4.92 18.75 21.45
N SER A 512 5.96 18.77 22.27
CA SER A 512 7.32 19.03 21.81
C SER A 512 7.84 17.87 20.94
N LEU A 513 8.66 18.18 19.94
CA LEU A 513 9.33 17.21 19.08
C LEU A 513 10.73 16.88 19.59
N ASN A 514 11.15 15.63 19.41
CA ASN A 514 12.54 15.22 19.61
C ASN A 514 13.37 15.37 18.32
N ILE A 515 14.70 15.26 18.43
CA ILE A 515 15.60 15.45 17.28
C ILE A 515 15.38 14.43 16.16
N GLN A 516 15.00 13.19 16.47
CA GLN A 516 14.74 12.17 15.46
C GLN A 516 13.48 12.51 14.66
N GLN A 517 12.44 12.99 15.35
CA GLN A 517 11.20 13.46 14.74
C GLN A 517 11.45 14.63 13.79
N ILE A 518 12.22 15.62 14.24
CA ILE A 518 12.62 16.80 13.46
C ILE A 518 13.42 16.39 12.21
N ASN A 519 14.44 15.54 12.38
CA ASN A 519 15.24 15.03 11.27
C ASN A 519 14.40 14.26 10.26
N ASN A 520 13.43 13.47 10.73
CA ASN A 520 12.51 12.74 9.87
C ASN A 520 11.57 13.70 9.12
N LEU A 521 11.03 14.73 9.77
CA LEU A 521 10.17 15.73 9.12
C LEU A 521 10.91 16.47 8.00
N TYR A 522 12.16 16.84 8.23
CA TYR A 522 12.98 17.53 7.24
C TYR A 522 13.41 16.60 6.09
N ASN A 523 14.06 15.48 6.39
CA ASN A 523 14.66 14.62 5.37
C ASN A 523 13.64 13.91 4.48
N SER A 524 12.39 13.75 4.94
CA SER A 524 11.36 13.06 4.16
C SER A 524 10.87 13.85 2.95
N VAL A 525 11.01 15.18 2.94
CA VAL A 525 10.46 16.05 1.89
C VAL A 525 11.44 17.11 1.36
N LYS A 526 12.67 17.20 1.90
CA LYS A 526 13.63 18.25 1.52
C LYS A 526 14.01 18.30 0.03
N ASP A 527 13.94 17.16 -0.65
CA ASP A 527 14.32 17.03 -2.06
C ASP A 527 13.10 17.21 -3.01
N ASN A 528 11.90 17.40 -2.45
CA ASN A 528 10.68 17.62 -3.22
C ASN A 528 10.46 19.12 -3.48
N THR A 529 9.96 19.48 -4.66
CA THR A 529 9.58 20.86 -5.01
C THR A 529 8.15 20.87 -5.56
N PRO A 530 7.14 21.31 -4.78
CA PRO A 530 7.19 21.77 -3.39
C PRO A 530 7.44 20.63 -2.38
N PRO A 531 7.93 20.93 -1.15
CA PRO A 531 8.30 19.93 -0.13
C PRO A 531 7.08 19.33 0.59
N VAL A 532 6.29 18.53 -0.13
CA VAL A 532 5.05 17.88 0.34
C VAL A 532 5.14 16.35 0.27
N TYR A 533 4.38 15.66 1.14
CA TYR A 533 4.38 14.19 1.23
C TYR A 533 3.50 13.52 0.16
N LYS A 534 2.35 14.12 -0.16
CA LYS A 534 1.38 13.68 -1.18
C LYS A 534 0.59 14.91 -1.63
N SER A 535 0.34 15.08 -2.93
CA SER A 535 -0.59 16.09 -3.42
C SER A 535 -2.02 15.67 -3.03
N SER A 536 -2.56 16.21 -1.93
CA SER A 536 -4.00 16.15 -1.68
C SER A 536 -4.72 17.16 -2.58
N GLU A 537 -5.97 16.87 -2.95
CA GLU A 537 -6.81 17.83 -3.69
C GLU A 537 -7.13 19.07 -2.83
N GLU A 538 -7.22 18.91 -1.50
CA GLU A 538 -7.39 20.01 -0.54
C GLU A 538 -6.04 20.60 -0.11
N THR A 539 -5.86 21.90 -0.36
CA THR A 539 -4.64 22.64 -0.03
C THR A 539 -4.61 23.13 1.42
N ILE A 540 -5.73 23.66 1.91
CA ILE A 540 -5.94 24.05 3.31
C ILE A 540 -6.90 23.02 3.91
N LYS A 541 -6.47 22.36 4.98
CA LYS A 541 -7.32 21.41 5.70
C LYS A 541 -8.05 22.20 6.77
N HIS A 542 -9.31 22.56 6.49
CA HIS A 542 -10.17 23.21 7.46
C HIS A 542 -10.51 22.20 8.56
N ILE A 543 -9.83 22.31 9.71
CA ILE A 543 -10.17 21.52 10.91
C ILE A 543 -11.51 22.03 11.51
N ALA A 544 -11.93 23.24 11.16
CA ALA A 544 -13.12 23.91 11.66
C ALA A 544 -14.25 23.93 10.62
N GLU A 545 -14.91 22.78 10.39
CA GLU A 545 -16.30 22.79 9.89
C GLU A 545 -17.34 22.73 11.02
N ASP A 546 -16.92 22.69 12.29
CA ASP A 546 -17.82 22.63 13.46
C ASP A 546 -17.72 23.86 14.39
N VAL A 547 -17.58 25.08 13.85
CA VAL A 547 -17.88 26.30 14.64
C VAL A 547 -19.26 26.80 14.24
N PRO A 548 -20.32 26.60 15.06
CA PRO A 548 -21.62 27.18 14.78
C PRO A 548 -21.48 28.69 14.67
N SER A 549 -22.03 29.25 13.59
CA SER A 549 -22.11 30.69 13.28
C SER A 549 -22.86 31.54 14.33
N THR A 550 -23.23 30.95 15.46
CA THR A 550 -23.99 31.59 16.56
C THR A 550 -23.12 32.27 17.61
N MET A 551 -21.79 32.16 17.58
CA MET A 551 -20.90 32.81 18.56
C MET A 551 -20.41 34.23 18.18
N ASN A 552 -21.00 34.89 17.18
CA ASN A 552 -20.70 36.29 16.85
C ASN A 552 -21.36 37.33 17.79
N ASN A 553 -21.92 36.93 18.94
CA ASN A 553 -22.38 37.88 19.96
C ASN A 553 -22.28 37.33 21.40
N PRO A 554 -21.10 37.37 22.05
CA PRO A 554 -20.99 37.07 23.48
C PRO A 554 -21.50 38.21 24.36
N VAL A 555 -21.64 39.43 23.82
CA VAL A 555 -21.84 40.64 24.64
C VAL A 555 -23.31 40.87 25.03
N SER A 556 -24.28 40.30 24.31
CA SER A 556 -25.71 40.49 24.60
C SER A 556 -26.29 39.44 25.55
N SER A 557 -25.78 38.21 25.56
CA SER A 557 -26.29 37.13 26.43
C SER A 557 -25.79 37.24 27.87
N ILE A 558 -24.56 37.74 28.08
CA ILE A 558 -23.98 37.94 29.43
C ILE A 558 -24.67 39.11 30.17
N ARG A 559 -25.09 40.15 29.44
CA ARG A 559 -25.80 41.31 30.03
C ARG A 559 -27.19 40.94 30.57
N ASN A 560 -27.88 40.00 29.93
CA ASN A 560 -29.21 39.56 30.37
C ASN A 560 -29.15 38.62 31.58
N TYR A 561 -28.08 37.83 31.72
CA TYR A 561 -27.88 36.94 32.88
C TYR A 561 -27.45 37.70 34.14
N THR A 562 -26.60 38.73 33.99
CA THR A 562 -26.17 39.57 35.12
C THR A 562 -27.29 40.44 35.67
N ASN A 563 -28.19 40.95 34.81
CA ASN A 563 -29.36 41.71 35.24
C ASN A 563 -30.39 40.84 35.99
N THR A 564 -30.64 39.61 35.52
CA THR A 564 -31.59 38.69 36.18
C THR A 564 -31.09 38.13 37.51
N LEU A 565 -29.77 37.98 37.69
CA LEU A 565 -29.16 37.68 38.98
C LEU A 565 -29.17 38.89 39.92
N GLY A 566 -28.86 40.09 39.42
CA GLY A 566 -28.93 41.33 40.20
C GLY A 566 -30.34 41.62 40.77
N ASP A 567 -31.39 41.34 40.01
CA ASP A 567 -32.77 41.53 40.45
C ASP A 567 -33.25 40.45 41.44
N LYS A 568 -32.68 39.22 41.39
CA LYS A 568 -32.96 38.16 42.38
C LYS A 568 -32.29 38.39 43.73
N PHE A 569 -31.15 39.10 43.77
CA PHE A 569 -30.48 39.45 45.03
C PHE A 569 -31.00 40.74 45.68
N LYS A 570 -31.78 41.57 44.97
CA LYS A 570 -32.44 42.76 45.56
C LYS A 570 -33.78 42.46 46.23
N ASN A 571 -34.38 41.29 45.99
CA ASN A 571 -35.67 40.87 46.57
C ASN A 571 -35.53 39.77 47.63
N LYS A 572 -34.42 39.74 48.37
CA LYS A 572 -34.23 38.85 49.52
C LYS A 572 -33.75 39.59 50.74
#